data_AF-A0A1H3G541-F1
#
_entry.id   AF-A0A1H3G541-F1
#
_cell.length_a   1.000
_cell.length_b   1.000
_cell.length_c   1.000
_cell.angle_alpha   90.00
_cell.angle_beta   90.00
_cell.angle_gamma   90.00
#
_symmetry.space_group_name_H-M   'P 1'
#
loop_
_entity.id
_entity.type
_entity.pdbx_description
1 polymer ?
#
loop_
_entity_poly.entity_id
_entity_poly.type
_entity_poly.pdbx_seq_one_letter_code
_entity_poly.pdbx_strand_id
1 'polypeptide(L)'
;MRRHELTDREWAIIQPLLPQKSRDVPRVDDRRVINGILWRCRAGTPWRDVPERYGPRTTLYNRFTRWRAAGVWDRILEAISEAYDGDIVMIDSSCVRVHQHGAAGKRGVTTMAAWDIPAAA
;
A
#
# COMPACT_ATOMS: atom_id res chain seq x y z
N MET A 1 -11.82 17.93 3.69
CA MET A 1 -11.07 16.81 3.10
C MET A 1 -9.76 17.36 2.53
N ARG A 2 -8.60 16.79 2.88
CA ARG A 2 -7.31 17.27 2.35
C ARG A 2 -7.09 16.69 0.96
N ARG A 3 -6.33 17.39 0.10
CA ARG A 3 -6.07 17.02 -1.32
C ARG A 3 -5.56 15.58 -1.54
N HIS A 4 -5.02 14.94 -0.52
CA HIS A 4 -4.33 13.64 -0.61
C HIS A 4 -4.93 12.56 0.28
N GLU A 5 -6.13 12.79 0.82
CA GLU A 5 -6.84 11.81 1.66
C GLU A 5 -7.94 11.13 0.85
N LEU A 6 -8.30 9.91 1.25
CA LEU A 6 -9.37 9.16 0.63
C LEU A 6 -10.72 9.86 0.81
N THR A 7 -11.48 9.99 -0.27
CA THR A 7 -12.90 10.35 -0.26
C THR A 7 -13.71 9.28 0.50
N ASP A 8 -14.93 9.62 0.90
CA ASP A 8 -15.84 8.61 1.49
C ASP A 8 -16.19 7.51 0.49
N ARG A 9 -16.25 7.83 -0.81
CA ARG A 9 -16.49 6.86 -1.88
C ARG A 9 -15.34 5.86 -2.02
N GLU A 10 -14.10 6.34 -2.13
CA GLU A 10 -12.92 5.47 -2.19
C GLU A 10 -12.78 4.66 -0.90
N TRP A 11 -13.07 5.27 0.24
CA TRP A 11 -13.08 4.58 1.52
C TRP A 11 -14.10 3.44 1.58
N ALA A 12 -15.30 3.64 1.05
CA ALA A 12 -16.34 2.61 1.00
C ALA A 12 -15.93 1.39 0.16
N ILE A 13 -15.09 1.57 -0.86
CA ILE A 13 -14.51 0.47 -1.66
C ILE A 13 -13.44 -0.28 -0.85
N ILE A 14 -12.58 0.46 -0.14
CA ILE A 14 -11.42 -0.10 0.57
C ILE A 14 -11.81 -0.81 1.87
N GLN A 15 -12.68 -0.19 2.67
CA GLN A 15 -13.06 -0.67 4.01
C GLN A 15 -13.41 -2.18 4.08
N PRO A 16 -14.24 -2.75 3.18
CA PRO A 16 -14.63 -4.17 3.26
C PRO A 16 -13.47 -5.14 2.97
N LEU A 17 -12.40 -4.68 2.33
CA LEU A 17 -11.24 -5.51 1.97
C LEU A 17 -10.24 -5.65 3.12
N LEU A 18 -10.39 -4.83 4.16
CA LEU A 18 -9.45 -4.79 5.27
C LEU A 18 -9.60 -6.03 6.16
N PRO A 19 -8.49 -6.60 6.65
CA PRO A 19 -8.56 -7.78 7.51
C PRO A 19 -9.41 -7.51 8.76
N GLN A 20 -10.42 -8.35 8.97
CA GLN A 20 -11.20 -8.34 10.20
C GLN A 20 -10.32 -8.77 11.39
N LYS A 21 -10.61 -8.21 12.57
CA LYS A 21 -9.78 -8.42 13.77
C LYS A 21 -9.95 -9.83 14.31
N SER A 22 -8.87 -10.49 14.73
CA SER A 22 -8.95 -11.43 15.87
C SER A 22 -8.92 -10.62 17.17
N ARG A 23 -9.52 -11.17 18.24
CA ARG A 23 -10.10 -10.48 19.41
C ARG A 23 -9.22 -9.48 20.21
N ASP A 24 -9.92 -8.67 21.02
CA ASP A 24 -9.51 -7.91 22.24
C ASP A 24 -8.67 -6.62 22.18
N VAL A 25 -7.92 -6.29 21.13
CA VAL A 25 -7.18 -4.99 21.08
C VAL A 25 -7.92 -3.89 20.29
N PRO A 26 -8.26 -2.71 20.85
CA PRO A 26 -8.89 -1.63 20.11
C PRO A 26 -8.14 -1.31 18.81
N ARG A 27 -8.86 -1.32 17.68
CA ARG A 27 -8.24 -1.14 16.37
C ARG A 27 -7.94 0.33 16.14
N VAL A 28 -6.68 0.64 15.82
CA VAL A 28 -6.31 1.97 15.33
C VAL A 28 -7.11 2.26 14.06
N ASP A 29 -7.64 3.49 13.94
CA ASP A 29 -8.37 3.96 12.76
C ASP A 29 -7.59 3.65 11.46
N ASP A 30 -8.09 2.68 10.69
CA ASP A 30 -7.45 2.22 9.46
C ASP A 30 -7.48 3.29 8.38
N ARG A 31 -8.53 4.13 8.32
CA ARG A 31 -8.63 5.20 7.31
C ARG A 31 -7.52 6.21 7.53
N ARG A 32 -7.30 6.59 8.78
CA ARG A 32 -6.18 7.47 9.16
C ARG A 32 -4.84 6.85 8.81
N VAL A 33 -4.64 5.56 9.11
CA VAL A 33 -3.38 4.85 8.82
C VAL A 33 -3.12 4.75 7.32
N ILE A 34 -4.14 4.37 6.53
CA ILE A 34 -4.03 4.28 5.08
C ILE A 34 -3.73 5.65 4.47
N ASN A 35 -4.41 6.71 4.92
CA ASN A 35 -4.10 8.08 4.48
C ASN A 35 -2.64 8.47 4.77
N GLY A 36 -2.09 8.05 5.92
CA GLY A 36 -0.67 8.27 6.23
C GLY A 36 0.29 7.51 5.32
N ILE A 37 -0.05 6.27 4.98
CA ILE A 37 0.72 5.44 4.05
C ILE A 37 0.68 6.03 2.64
N LEU A 38 -0.52 6.41 2.15
CA LEU A 38 -0.70 7.03 0.84
C LEU A 38 0.04 8.37 0.73
N TRP A 39 0.00 9.18 1.80
CA TRP A 39 0.77 10.41 1.87
C TRP A 39 2.27 10.14 1.72
N ARG A 40 2.81 9.14 2.44
CA ARG A 40 4.22 8.75 2.36
C ARG A 40 4.59 8.28 0.96
N CYS A 41 3.77 7.41 0.36
CA CYS A 41 4.02 6.89 -0.99
C CYS A 41 4.03 8.01 -2.03
N ARG A 42 3.07 8.95 -1.94
CA ARG A 42 2.99 10.09 -2.86
C ARG A 42 4.13 11.09 -2.68
N ALA A 43 4.56 11.33 -1.46
CA ALA A 43 5.64 12.28 -1.15
C ALA A 43 7.04 11.69 -1.42
N GLY A 44 7.17 10.36 -1.47
CA GLY A 44 8.46 9.68 -1.61
C GLY A 44 9.39 9.85 -0.40
N THR A 45 8.87 10.29 0.74
CA THR A 45 9.69 10.64 1.91
C THR A 45 9.96 9.45 2.83
N PRO A 46 11.02 9.53 3.66
CA PRO A 46 11.23 8.60 4.76
C PRO A 46 10.02 8.54 5.70
N TRP A 47 9.74 7.36 6.27
CA TRP A 47 8.64 7.16 7.23
C TRP A 47 8.69 8.10 8.44
N ARG A 48 9.88 8.60 8.81
CA ARG A 48 10.06 9.56 9.91
C ARG A 48 9.47 10.94 9.63
N ASP A 49 9.30 11.28 8.36
CA ASP A 49 8.85 12.62 7.93
C ASP A 49 7.34 12.64 7.65
N VAL A 50 6.64 11.53 7.93
CA VAL A 50 5.18 11.46 7.80
C VAL A 50 4.53 12.32 8.90
N PRO A 51 3.58 13.20 8.55
CA PRO A 51 2.94 14.07 9.51
C PRO A 51 2.28 13.32 10.67
N GLU A 52 2.53 13.78 11.90
CA GLU A 52 2.07 13.16 13.14
C GLU A 52 0.55 12.95 13.23
N ARG A 53 -0.23 13.76 12.49
CA ARG A 53 -1.70 13.63 12.38
C ARG A 53 -2.15 12.23 11.92
N TYR A 54 -1.30 11.50 11.20
CA TYR A 54 -1.60 10.13 10.76
C TYR A 54 -1.28 9.06 11.81
N GLY A 55 -0.67 9.46 12.91
CA GLY A 55 -0.25 8.60 14.01
C GLY A 55 1.22 8.19 13.93
N PRO A 56 1.67 7.30 14.83
CA PRO A 56 3.07 6.95 14.95
C PRO A 56 3.62 6.29 13.68
N ARG A 57 4.79 6.74 13.21
CA ARG A 57 5.47 6.18 12.03
C ARG A 57 5.64 4.65 12.07
N THR A 58 5.88 4.10 13.25
CA THR A 58 6.01 2.65 13.47
C THR A 58 4.70 1.91 13.21
N THR A 59 3.56 2.51 13.54
CA THR A 59 2.24 1.96 13.24
C THR A 59 1.99 1.92 11.74
N LEU A 60 2.31 3.00 11.03
CA LEU A 60 2.16 3.09 9.58
C LEU A 60 3.03 2.05 8.86
N TYR A 61 4.32 1.99 9.22
CA TYR A 61 5.26 1.04 8.65
C TYR A 61 4.86 -0.42 8.93
N ASN A 62 4.58 -0.76 10.19
CA ASN A 62 4.19 -2.12 10.56
C ASN A 62 2.89 -2.54 9.86
N ARG A 63 1.95 -1.60 9.70
CA ARG A 63 0.71 -1.87 8.97
C ARG A 63 1.00 -2.14 7.50
N PHE A 64 1.75 -1.25 6.85
CA PHE A 64 2.12 -1.40 5.45
C PHE A 64 2.75 -2.77 5.18
N THR A 65 3.78 -3.13 5.96
CA THR A 65 4.51 -4.39 5.80
C THR A 65 3.65 -5.62 6.05
N ARG A 66 2.83 -5.62 7.13
CA ARG A 66 1.93 -6.75 7.43
C ARG A 66 0.87 -6.95 6.33
N TRP A 67 0.31 -5.86 5.82
CA TRP A 67 -0.70 -5.91 4.78
C TRP A 67 -0.15 -6.26 3.41
N ARG A 68 1.09 -5.85 3.12
CA ARG A 68 1.82 -6.33 1.94
C ARG A 68 2.01 -7.84 2.02
N ALA A 69 2.54 -8.35 3.12
CA ALA A 69 2.76 -9.79 3.30
C ALA A 69 1.44 -10.61 3.24
N ALA A 70 0.32 -10.01 3.66
CA ALA A 70 -1.00 -10.63 3.62
C ALA A 70 -1.79 -10.38 2.31
N GLY A 71 -1.18 -9.78 1.28
CA GLY A 71 -1.83 -9.50 -0.01
C GLY A 71 -3.05 -8.57 0.09
N VAL A 72 -3.10 -7.72 1.11
CA VAL A 72 -4.22 -6.76 1.30
C VAL A 72 -4.10 -5.62 0.28
N TRP A 73 -2.89 -5.14 0.03
CA TRP A 73 -2.67 -4.07 -0.94
C TRP A 73 -3.00 -4.49 -2.37
N ASP A 74 -2.74 -5.75 -2.73
CA ASP A 74 -3.09 -6.29 -4.04
C ASP A 74 -4.61 -6.30 -4.24
N ARG A 75 -5.35 -6.82 -3.26
CA ARG A 75 -6.83 -6.81 -3.27
C ARG A 75 -7.42 -5.41 -3.33
N ILE A 76 -6.82 -4.45 -2.60
CA ILE A 76 -7.23 -3.05 -2.67
C ILE A 76 -7.02 -2.50 -4.08
N LEU A 77 -5.85 -2.74 -4.68
CA LEU A 77 -5.53 -2.23 -6.01
C LEU A 77 -6.42 -2.85 -7.09
N GLU A 78 -6.70 -4.14 -7.00
CA GLU A 78 -7.65 -4.85 -7.86
C GLU A 78 -9.06 -4.25 -7.76
N ALA A 79 -9.59 -4.10 -6.55
CA ALA A 79 -10.93 -3.56 -6.35
C ALA A 79 -11.08 -2.09 -6.78
N ILE A 80 -10.03 -1.27 -6.59
CA ILE A 80 -10.04 0.11 -7.12
C ILE A 80 -9.97 0.05 -8.65
N SER A 81 -9.17 -0.84 -9.24
CA SER A 81 -9.09 -1.00 -10.69
C SER A 81 -10.44 -1.36 -11.29
N GLU A 82 -11.16 -2.31 -10.70
CA GLU A 82 -12.52 -2.68 -11.11
C GLU A 82 -13.51 -1.52 -10.95
N ALA A 83 -13.44 -0.77 -9.83
CA ALA A 83 -14.35 0.34 -9.57
C ALA A 83 -14.18 1.53 -10.55
N TYR A 84 -13.04 1.58 -11.24
CA TYR A 84 -12.71 2.58 -12.27
C TYR A 84 -12.57 1.94 -13.66
N ASP A 85 -13.16 0.76 -13.88
CA ASP A 85 -13.20 0.05 -15.19
C ASP A 85 -11.83 -0.13 -15.86
N GLY A 86 -10.77 -0.32 -15.05
CA GLY A 86 -9.40 -0.50 -15.55
C GLY A 86 -8.70 0.79 -15.98
N ASP A 87 -9.31 1.97 -15.80
CA ASP A 87 -8.73 3.27 -16.15
C ASP A 87 -7.60 3.73 -15.19
N ILE A 88 -7.08 2.84 -14.34
CA ILE A 88 -5.97 3.16 -13.44
C ILE A 88 -4.65 3.09 -14.19
N VAL A 89 -3.98 4.24 -14.27
CA VAL A 89 -2.62 4.36 -14.80
C VAL A 89 -1.63 4.53 -13.64
N MET A 90 -0.67 3.61 -13.50
CA MET A 90 0.51 3.82 -12.64
C MET A 90 1.51 4.72 -13.37
N ILE A 91 1.54 6.00 -13.02
CA ILE A 91 2.30 7.04 -13.74
C ILE A 91 3.82 6.99 -13.45
N ASP A 92 4.29 6.35 -12.37
CA ASP A 92 5.71 6.33 -11.97
C ASP A 92 6.39 4.94 -12.01
N SER A 93 5.80 3.95 -12.69
CA SER A 93 6.42 2.63 -12.84
C SER A 93 7.72 2.72 -13.64
N SER A 94 8.86 2.45 -13.00
CA SER A 94 10.17 2.34 -13.65
C SER A 94 10.49 0.86 -13.91
N CYS A 95 10.44 0.43 -15.17
CA CYS A 95 10.92 -0.89 -15.60
C CYS A 95 12.37 -0.78 -16.09
N VAL A 96 13.33 -1.29 -15.32
CA VAL A 96 14.72 -1.41 -15.75
C VAL A 96 14.94 -2.80 -16.33
N ARG A 97 15.14 -2.90 -17.65
CA ARG A 97 15.57 -4.16 -18.27
C ARG A 97 17.03 -4.43 -17.92
N VAL A 98 17.28 -5.54 -17.24
CA VAL A 98 18.61 -6.04 -16.92
C VAL A 98 19.08 -7.00 -18.03
N HIS A 99 20.39 -7.05 -18.28
CA HIS A 99 21.01 -8.04 -19.18
C HIS A 99 20.61 -9.46 -18.76
N GLN A 100 20.41 -10.40 -19.69
CA GLN A 100 19.98 -11.77 -19.33
C GLN A 100 20.91 -12.49 -18.34
N HIS A 101 22.16 -12.04 -18.21
CA HIS A 101 23.16 -12.57 -17.25
C HIS A 101 23.04 -11.98 -15.83
N GLY A 102 22.25 -10.92 -15.64
CA GLY A 102 21.91 -10.36 -14.32
C GLY A 102 20.49 -10.71 -13.85
N ALA A 103 19.70 -11.39 -14.68
CA ALA A 103 18.34 -11.79 -14.33
C ALA A 103 18.39 -13.02 -13.40
N ALA A 104 18.30 -12.78 -12.08
CA ALA A 104 18.05 -13.87 -11.13
C ALA A 104 16.63 -14.41 -11.37
N GLY A 105 16.54 -15.62 -11.94
CA GLY A 105 15.27 -16.27 -12.22
C GLY A 105 14.53 -16.65 -10.94
N LYS A 106 13.39 -16.02 -10.68
CA LYS A 106 12.28 -16.63 -9.92
C LYS A 106 10.98 -16.48 -10.71
N ARG A 107 10.62 -17.56 -11.42
CA ARG A 107 9.22 -17.77 -11.81
C ARG A 107 8.44 -18.14 -10.55
N GLY A 108 7.34 -17.44 -10.28
CA GLY A 108 6.35 -17.90 -9.32
C GLY A 108 5.96 -16.90 -8.22
N VAL A 109 6.01 -15.59 -8.45
CA VAL A 109 5.34 -14.64 -7.56
C VAL A 109 4.11 -14.10 -8.28
N THR A 110 2.94 -14.59 -7.88
CA THR A 110 1.60 -14.12 -8.33
C THR A 110 1.20 -12.82 -7.62
N THR A 111 2.02 -12.34 -6.69
CA THR A 111 1.85 -11.05 -5.99
C THR A 111 2.34 -9.92 -6.88
N MET A 112 1.61 -8.81 -6.95
CA MET A 112 2.05 -7.66 -7.73
C MET A 112 3.42 -7.16 -7.22
N ALA A 113 4.41 -7.12 -8.11
CA ALA A 113 5.78 -6.65 -7.82
C ALA A 113 5.85 -5.17 -7.41
N ALA A 114 4.74 -4.43 -7.48
CA ALA A 114 4.64 -3.00 -7.17
C ALA A 114 5.03 -2.65 -5.71
N TRP A 115 5.01 -3.63 -4.80
CA TRP A 115 5.26 -3.39 -3.38
C TRP A 115 6.64 -3.84 -2.91
N ASP A 116 7.52 -4.30 -3.81
CA ASP A 116 8.83 -4.84 -3.44
C ASP A 116 9.77 -3.79 -2.83
N ILE A 117 9.80 -3.77 -1.50
CA ILE A 117 10.90 -3.18 -0.72
C ILE A 117 11.99 -4.26 -0.62
N PRO A 118 13.22 -4.01 -1.11
CA PRO A 118 14.34 -4.92 -0.89
C PRO A 118 14.50 -5.12 0.61
N ALA A 119 14.55 -6.38 1.05
CA ALA A 119 15.02 -6.66 2.41
C ALA A 119 16.43 -6.06 2.52
N ALA A 120 16.68 -5.28 3.57
CA ALA A 120 18.01 -4.77 3.85
C ALA A 120 18.97 -5.97 3.89
N ALA A 121 20.02 -5.90 3.07
CA ALA A 121 21.11 -6.88 3.01
C ALA A 121 21.93 -6.87 4.30
#